data_AF-A0A1G1JJU6-F1
#
_entry.id   AF-A0A1G1JJU6-F1
#
_cell.length_a   1.000
_cell.length_b   1.000
_cell.length_c   1.000
_cell.angle_alpha   90.00
_cell.angle_beta   90.00
_cell.angle_gamma   90.00
#
_symmetry.space_group_name_H-M   'P 1'
#
loop_
_entity.id
_entity.type
_entity.pdbx_description
1 polymer ?
#
loop_
_entity_poly.entity_id
_entity_poly.type
_entity_poly.pdbx_seq_one_letter_code
_entity_poly.pdbx_strand_id
1 'polypeptide(L)'
;MFKKLTTNSILNLFVFFLPLLAAFSTCLSASEIVIPPEMGRVTRQSENLPSAGQKTLVLIQESHSNYEVQKGIAAILEHLILKHNLRLILVEGGWGDVTLSSLRELADEAARREVSEKYLREGLISGEEYLNVVKDYPMVLWGVEDPALYGKNMEVFLAVQDRQAELLAESGKLKALIAGLYPEIYTPELLELQKKTDAFDAGELPFIEYVRVLVQFSGRPENLAGFPHLQKIAAMAGLGGTFDIEKIQFEKNALVRRLTQTMTRPEFERLALPGETADAASEQEYLEKLTAAAKRYLGKDSVSGNLEAYAHALAVMQKTDPEVLFGELTRLCDAVAASLMQTGAQKNLWALAEKGRTLEKLFGLKLVPAEFEVIEKNPEDFHMDRWREPLENLSEGEGIVSSPAGFSLNQHGEVRGPMKPSSSPNASVGDPDSGLLLSAGDGSVLRRKIPGEDKNNGREKTGVNRQANKTGLDAVNFDLLSEWLPRCLDFYRSAREREDAIIRHAAAQIEAGGNAVTALIAGGFHTQIFEKKFKEQGLHVVTVTPKFSAGDLQAQHDFYLKVLKTKWQGADTVSPKPAANLNQGRI
;
A
#
# COMPACT_ATOMS: atom_id res chain seq x y z
N MET A 1 83.22 38.28 11.33
CA MET A 1 83.26 38.95 10.01
C MET A 1 82.02 38.51 9.22
N PHE A 2 80.88 39.17 9.44
CA PHE A 2 79.66 38.95 8.64
C PHE A 2 79.49 40.16 7.72
N LYS A 3 79.61 39.97 6.41
CA LYS A 3 79.17 40.94 5.41
C LYS A 3 78.48 40.22 4.25
N LYS A 4 77.17 40.44 4.20
CA LYS A 4 76.34 40.76 3.02
C LYS A 4 76.74 40.11 1.69
N LEU A 5 75.88 39.20 1.23
CA LEU A 5 75.56 39.13 -0.20
C LEU A 5 74.15 39.71 -0.43
N THR A 6 74.09 40.56 -1.43
CA THR A 6 73.02 41.45 -1.83
C THR A 6 72.03 40.79 -2.79
N THR A 7 70.77 41.13 -2.60
CA THR A 7 69.67 41.27 -3.57
C THR A 7 70.07 41.18 -5.05
N ASN A 8 69.75 40.04 -5.69
CA ASN A 8 69.23 39.95 -7.08
C ASN A 8 68.96 38.48 -7.45
N SER A 9 67.90 37.87 -6.90
CA SER A 9 67.37 36.58 -7.38
C SER A 9 65.90 36.31 -7.03
N ILE A 10 65.11 37.30 -6.61
CA ILE A 10 63.69 37.10 -6.22
C ILE A 10 62.71 37.43 -7.36
N LEU A 11 63.18 37.90 -8.52
CA LEU A 11 62.29 38.33 -9.62
C LEU A 11 62.15 37.35 -10.79
N ASN A 12 62.54 36.08 -10.64
CA ASN A 12 62.33 35.04 -11.67
C ASN A 12 61.74 33.72 -11.12
N LEU A 13 61.08 33.76 -9.96
CA LEU A 13 60.38 32.62 -9.37
C LEU A 13 58.87 32.87 -9.25
N PHE A 14 58.27 33.55 -10.24
CA PHE A 14 56.83 33.85 -10.24
C PHE A 14 56.09 33.56 -11.56
N VAL A 15 56.71 32.82 -12.50
CA VAL A 15 56.10 32.54 -13.82
C VAL A 15 56.07 31.04 -14.19
N PHE A 16 56.46 30.12 -13.31
CA PHE A 16 56.46 28.68 -13.62
C PHE A 16 55.70 27.77 -12.62
N PHE A 17 54.77 28.33 -11.84
CA PHE A 17 53.87 27.54 -10.98
C PHE A 17 52.39 27.94 -11.13
N LEU A 18 51.96 28.28 -12.35
CA LEU A 18 50.56 28.60 -12.66
C LEU A 18 49.95 27.80 -13.83
N PRO A 19 50.25 26.49 -13.97
CA PRO A 19 49.25 25.59 -14.54
C PRO A 19 49.09 24.25 -13.78
N LEU A 20 49.34 24.21 -12.47
CA LEU A 20 49.06 23.00 -11.64
C LEU A 20 47.94 23.19 -10.59
N LEU A 21 47.36 24.39 -10.50
CA LEU A 21 46.18 24.67 -9.66
C LEU A 21 44.88 24.86 -10.47
N ALA A 22 44.94 24.75 -11.80
CA ALA A 22 43.77 24.80 -12.69
C ALA A 22 43.29 23.41 -13.15
N ALA A 23 43.93 22.32 -12.72
CA ALA A 23 43.50 20.93 -12.98
C ALA A 23 42.78 20.28 -11.78
N PHE A 24 42.54 21.03 -10.69
CA PHE A 24 41.78 20.60 -9.51
C PHE A 24 40.43 21.33 -9.39
N SER A 25 39.81 21.68 -10.52
CA SER A 25 38.38 21.97 -10.55
C SER A 25 37.64 20.80 -11.20
N THR A 26 36.77 20.22 -10.38
CA THR A 26 35.66 19.33 -10.73
C THR A 26 36.00 18.01 -11.42
N CYS A 27 36.64 17.11 -10.68
CA CYS A 27 36.13 15.75 -10.64
C CYS A 27 35.51 15.57 -9.25
N LEU A 28 34.30 16.09 -9.06
CA LEU A 28 33.49 15.66 -7.92
C LEU A 28 33.18 14.19 -8.22
N SER A 29 34.01 13.29 -7.71
CA SER A 29 33.65 11.88 -7.63
C SER A 29 32.26 11.85 -7.02
N ALA A 30 31.31 11.28 -7.73
CA ALA A 30 29.94 11.20 -7.26
C ALA A 30 29.94 10.50 -5.90
N SER A 31 29.65 11.26 -4.85
CA SER A 31 29.63 10.72 -3.50
C SER A 31 28.40 9.86 -3.34
N GLU A 32 28.59 8.68 -2.76
CA GLU A 32 27.50 7.80 -2.35
C GLU A 32 26.53 8.60 -1.46
N ILE A 33 25.23 8.53 -1.76
CA ILE A 33 24.19 9.13 -0.92
C ILE A 33 24.02 8.23 0.29
N VAL A 34 24.46 8.70 1.46
CA VAL A 34 24.34 7.96 2.72
C VAL A 34 23.31 8.66 3.59
N ILE A 35 22.24 7.95 3.96
CA ILE A 35 21.21 8.44 4.88
C ILE A 35 21.42 7.79 6.25
N PRO A 36 21.58 8.57 7.34
CA PRO A 36 21.69 8.02 8.68
C PRO A 36 20.43 7.21 9.07
N PRO A 37 20.58 6.01 9.66
CA PRO A 37 19.44 5.13 10.01
C PRO A 37 18.41 5.76 10.94
N GLU A 38 18.80 6.76 11.73
CA GLU A 38 17.90 7.50 12.60
C GLU A 38 16.92 8.41 11.84
N MET A 39 17.25 8.82 10.61
CA MET A 39 16.43 9.71 9.78
C MET A 39 15.54 8.94 8.79
N GLY A 40 16.05 7.82 8.28
CA GLY A 40 15.37 7.00 7.29
C GLY A 40 16.28 5.93 6.72
N ARG A 41 15.84 5.30 5.63
CA ARG A 41 16.56 4.22 4.96
C ARG A 41 16.55 4.42 3.45
N VAL A 42 17.69 4.12 2.81
CA VAL A 42 17.74 3.92 1.35
C VAL A 42 17.07 2.58 1.04
N THR A 43 15.93 2.62 0.35
CA THR A 43 15.15 1.42 0.02
C THR A 43 15.51 0.86 -1.35
N ARG A 44 15.84 1.73 -2.31
CA ARG A 44 16.31 1.35 -3.64
C ARG A 44 17.38 2.32 -4.12
N GLN A 45 18.31 1.82 -4.93
CA GLN A 45 19.32 2.65 -5.58
C GLN A 45 19.72 2.05 -6.92
N SER A 46 20.32 2.86 -7.77
CA SER A 46 20.96 2.36 -8.99
C SER A 46 22.13 1.44 -8.62
N GLU A 47 22.36 0.37 -9.40
CA GLU A 47 23.35 -0.67 -9.06
C GLU A 47 24.79 -0.17 -9.03
N ASN A 48 25.10 0.83 -9.87
CA ASN A 48 26.41 1.43 -9.99
C ASN A 48 26.41 2.85 -9.44
N LEU A 49 27.56 3.27 -8.90
CA LEU A 49 27.79 4.67 -8.55
C LEU A 49 27.61 5.59 -9.77
N PRO A 50 27.24 6.86 -9.56
CA PRO A 50 27.01 7.78 -10.66
C PRO A 50 28.32 7.96 -11.46
N SER A 51 28.21 7.86 -12.78
CA SER A 51 29.32 8.16 -13.69
C SER A 51 29.70 9.65 -13.61
N ALA A 52 30.92 10.00 -14.01
CA ALA A 52 31.35 11.40 -14.01
C ALA A 52 30.41 12.29 -14.84
N GLY A 53 29.85 13.33 -14.22
CA GLY A 53 28.87 14.23 -14.86
C GLY A 53 27.43 13.72 -14.88
N GLN A 54 27.17 12.50 -14.42
CA GLN A 54 25.81 11.99 -14.25
C GLN A 54 25.15 12.67 -13.04
N LYS A 55 23.92 13.18 -13.23
CA LYS A 55 23.14 13.80 -12.15
C LYS A 55 22.47 12.74 -11.28
N THR A 56 22.37 13.02 -9.99
CA THR A 56 21.71 12.17 -9.01
C THR A 56 20.36 12.77 -8.61
N LEU A 57 19.31 11.95 -8.68
CA LEU A 57 17.99 12.25 -8.14
C LEU A 57 17.77 11.44 -6.86
N VAL A 58 17.49 12.14 -5.76
CA VAL A 58 17.06 11.53 -4.51
C VAL A 58 15.53 11.58 -4.43
N LEU A 59 14.87 10.43 -4.63
CA LEU A 59 13.43 10.29 -4.46
C LEU A 59 13.12 10.07 -2.98
N ILE A 60 12.48 11.04 -2.33
CA ILE A 60 12.08 10.94 -0.93
C ILE A 60 10.61 10.57 -0.88
N GLN A 61 10.31 9.39 -0.32
CA GLN A 61 8.95 8.91 -0.19
C GLN A 61 8.22 9.66 0.92
N GLU A 62 7.11 10.26 0.55
CA GLU A 62 6.25 10.99 1.44
C GLU A 62 4.99 10.15 1.72
N SER A 63 4.65 10.05 3.00
CA SER A 63 3.35 9.56 3.46
C SER A 63 2.66 10.75 4.10
N HIS A 64 1.64 11.26 3.42
CA HIS A 64 1.00 12.52 3.73
C HIS A 64 0.59 12.68 5.20
N SER A 65 0.76 13.90 5.70
CA SER A 65 0.21 14.40 6.97
C SER A 65 0.68 13.68 8.25
N ASN A 66 1.62 12.74 8.18
CA ASN A 66 2.24 12.14 9.36
C ASN A 66 3.38 13.03 9.88
N TYR A 67 3.20 13.60 11.08
CA TYR A 67 4.18 14.50 11.69
C TYR A 67 5.60 13.90 11.79
N GLU A 68 5.76 12.64 12.19
CA GLU A 68 7.08 12.01 12.32
C GLU A 68 7.77 11.89 10.96
N VAL A 69 7.02 11.47 9.93
CA VAL A 69 7.51 11.38 8.55
C VAL A 69 7.94 12.75 8.05
N GLN A 70 7.14 13.79 8.26
CA GLN A 70 7.47 15.15 7.81
C GLN A 70 8.72 15.71 8.50
N LYS A 71 8.93 15.41 9.79
CA LYS A 71 10.19 15.72 10.48
C LYS A 71 11.37 14.93 9.92
N GLY A 72 11.15 13.66 9.57
CA GLY A 72 12.13 12.82 8.90
C GLY A 72 12.56 13.40 7.56
N ILE A 73 11.60 13.84 6.74
CA ILE A 73 11.85 14.53 5.46
C ILE A 73 12.71 15.77 5.68
N ALA A 74 12.35 16.64 6.65
CA ALA A 74 13.13 17.82 6.97
C ALA A 74 14.58 17.48 7.37
N ALA A 75 14.79 16.45 8.18
CA ALA A 75 16.13 16.01 8.61
C ALA A 75 16.95 15.43 7.45
N ILE A 76 16.33 14.63 6.57
CA ILE A 76 16.96 14.08 5.37
C ILE A 76 17.40 15.22 4.43
N LEU A 77 16.51 16.18 4.17
CA LEU A 77 16.82 17.33 3.32
C LEU A 77 17.95 18.17 3.90
N GLU A 78 17.93 18.47 5.21
CA GLU A 78 19.00 19.20 5.89
C GLU A 78 20.34 18.47 5.75
N HIS A 79 20.35 17.14 5.92
CA HIS A 79 21.54 16.32 5.70
C HIS A 79 22.07 16.45 4.27
N LEU A 80 21.19 16.31 3.26
CA LEU A 80 21.56 16.39 1.84
C LEU A 80 22.04 17.79 1.45
N ILE A 81 21.45 18.85 2.01
CA ILE A 81 21.89 20.24 1.83
C ILE A 81 23.33 20.39 2.33
N LEU A 82 23.59 19.95 3.57
CA LEU A 82 24.89 20.14 4.22
C LEU A 82 26.00 19.25 3.63
N LYS A 83 25.68 18.05 3.15
CA LYS A 83 26.68 17.08 2.67
C LYS A 83 26.85 17.05 1.15
N HIS A 84 25.78 17.31 0.41
CA HIS A 84 25.77 17.19 -1.05
C HIS A 84 25.46 18.50 -1.76
N ASN A 85 25.39 19.63 -1.03
CA ASN A 85 25.05 20.95 -1.58
C ASN A 85 23.74 20.88 -2.39
N LEU A 86 22.76 20.13 -1.88
CA LEU A 86 21.41 20.09 -2.43
C LEU A 86 20.81 21.50 -2.38
N ARG A 87 20.31 21.98 -3.52
CA ARG A 87 19.68 23.31 -3.64
C ARG A 87 18.29 23.27 -4.24
N LEU A 88 18.06 22.38 -5.21
CA LEU A 88 16.76 22.20 -5.84
C LEU A 88 16.03 21.02 -5.20
N ILE A 89 14.86 21.30 -4.66
CA ILE A 89 13.95 20.31 -4.09
C ILE A 89 12.64 20.41 -4.88
N LEU A 90 12.29 19.33 -5.58
CA LEU A 90 11.07 19.21 -6.35
C LEU A 90 9.96 18.66 -5.47
N VAL A 91 8.75 19.18 -5.64
CA VAL A 91 7.61 18.88 -4.75
C VAL A 91 6.40 18.42 -5.58
N GLU A 92 5.98 17.17 -5.37
CA GLU A 92 4.69 16.66 -5.87
C GLU A 92 3.52 17.42 -5.23
N GLY A 93 2.47 17.71 -5.99
CA GLY A 93 1.30 18.47 -5.52
C GLY A 93 1.52 19.99 -5.43
N GLY A 94 2.76 20.48 -5.53
CA GLY A 94 3.05 21.91 -5.72
C GLY A 94 3.18 22.27 -7.20
N TRP A 95 2.98 23.54 -7.57
CA TRP A 95 3.22 24.05 -8.93
C TRP A 95 4.00 25.37 -8.91
N GLY A 96 5.11 25.43 -9.66
CA GLY A 96 5.96 26.62 -9.74
C GLY A 96 6.81 26.84 -8.49
N ASP A 97 7.23 28.08 -8.23
CA ASP A 97 8.02 28.38 -7.02
C ASP A 97 7.12 28.37 -5.77
N VAL A 98 7.34 27.39 -4.91
CA VAL A 98 6.64 27.21 -3.62
C VAL A 98 7.55 27.50 -2.43
N THR A 99 8.65 28.22 -2.67
CA THR A 99 9.61 28.62 -1.64
C THR A 99 8.99 29.61 -0.66
N LEU A 100 9.24 29.42 0.64
CA LEU A 100 8.68 30.24 1.73
C LEU A 100 9.72 31.19 2.36
N SER A 101 10.80 31.47 1.65
CA SER A 101 11.93 32.25 2.17
C SER A 101 11.57 33.69 2.55
N SER A 102 10.52 34.27 1.96
CA SER A 102 10.02 35.60 2.33
C SER A 102 9.47 35.65 3.76
N LEU A 103 9.07 34.51 4.34
CA LEU A 103 8.58 34.45 5.72
C LEU A 103 9.71 34.56 6.76
N ARG A 104 10.97 34.36 6.32
CA ARG A 104 12.15 34.36 7.20
C ARG A 104 12.42 35.73 7.82
N GLU A 105 12.02 36.80 7.14
CA GLU A 105 12.21 38.19 7.60
C GLU A 105 11.20 38.60 8.69
N LEU A 106 10.12 37.82 8.86
CA LEU A 106 9.02 38.18 9.77
C LEU A 106 9.36 37.90 11.24
N ALA A 107 10.28 36.98 11.52
CA ALA A 107 10.62 36.57 12.88
C ALA A 107 12.00 35.87 12.94
N ASP A 108 12.58 35.79 14.14
CA ASP A 108 13.81 35.03 14.36
C ASP A 108 13.62 33.51 14.20
N GLU A 109 14.71 32.74 14.14
CA GLU A 109 14.65 31.27 13.99
C GLU A 109 13.83 30.59 15.09
N ALA A 110 13.87 31.08 16.33
CA ALA A 110 13.18 30.44 17.45
C ALA A 110 11.66 30.57 17.31
N ALA A 111 11.17 31.77 16.99
CA ALA A 111 9.76 32.03 16.75
C ALA A 111 9.26 31.32 15.48
N ARG A 112 10.05 31.32 14.39
CA ARG A 112 9.74 30.55 13.16
C ARG A 112 9.57 29.07 13.48
N ARG A 113 10.50 28.49 14.24
CA ARG A 113 10.44 27.10 14.67
C ARG A 113 9.18 26.79 15.47
N GLU A 114 8.82 27.62 16.43
CA GLU A 114 7.63 27.42 17.26
C GLU A 114 6.34 27.38 16.42
N VAL A 115 6.16 28.36 15.53
CA VAL A 115 4.97 28.46 14.66
C VAL A 115 4.94 27.33 13.64
N SER A 116 6.06 27.09 12.95
CA SER A 116 6.15 26.02 11.94
C SER A 116 5.94 24.64 12.56
N GLU A 117 6.38 24.41 13.80
CA GLU A 117 6.16 23.15 14.52
C GLU A 117 4.67 22.90 14.78
N LYS A 118 3.92 23.94 15.14
CA LYS A 118 2.45 23.86 15.25
C LYS A 118 1.80 23.53 13.90
N TYR A 119 2.16 24.26 12.85
CA TYR A 119 1.57 24.07 11.52
C TYR A 119 1.91 22.71 10.89
N LEU A 120 3.09 22.17 11.19
CA LEU A 120 3.49 20.83 10.77
C LEU A 120 2.61 19.76 11.44
N ARG A 121 2.32 19.91 12.74
CA ARG A 121 1.42 19.00 13.48
C ARG A 121 -0.03 19.09 13.01
N GLU A 122 -0.45 20.27 12.57
CA GLU A 122 -1.79 20.51 12.02
C GLU A 122 -1.90 20.11 10.53
N GLY A 123 -0.80 19.67 9.89
CA GLY A 123 -0.78 19.31 8.46
C GLY A 123 -0.93 20.49 7.51
N LEU A 124 -0.71 21.72 8.00
CA LEU A 124 -0.80 22.94 7.21
C LEU A 124 0.42 23.10 6.31
N ILE A 125 1.62 22.82 6.84
CA ILE A 125 2.87 22.81 6.09
C ILE A 125 3.49 21.41 6.08
N SER A 126 4.30 21.13 5.06
CA SER A 126 5.09 19.90 4.91
C SER A 126 6.51 20.03 5.48
N GLY A 127 7.28 18.94 5.48
CA GLY A 127 8.62 18.87 6.04
C GLY A 127 9.64 19.78 5.34
N GLU A 128 9.56 19.86 4.02
CA GLU A 128 10.38 20.76 3.20
C GLU A 128 10.03 22.24 3.42
N GLU A 129 8.75 22.56 3.57
CA GLU A 129 8.27 23.90 3.90
C GLU A 129 8.71 24.30 5.32
N TYR A 130 8.58 23.39 6.28
CA TYR A 130 9.09 23.55 7.65
C TYR A 130 10.58 23.88 7.63
N LEU A 131 11.40 23.09 6.93
CA LEU A 131 12.83 23.33 6.85
C LEU A 131 13.14 24.67 6.16
N ASN A 132 12.41 24.99 5.08
CA ASN A 132 12.61 26.24 4.34
C ASN A 132 12.29 27.46 5.19
N VAL A 133 11.24 27.44 6.02
CA VAL A 133 10.90 28.56 6.89
C VAL A 133 11.87 28.67 8.06
N VAL A 134 12.23 27.56 8.70
CA VAL A 134 13.02 27.55 9.93
C VAL A 134 14.51 27.83 9.67
N LYS A 135 15.06 27.35 8.55
CA LYS A 135 16.50 27.44 8.27
C LYS A 135 16.79 28.34 7.07
N ASP A 136 17.87 29.10 7.16
CA ASP A 136 18.28 30.07 6.14
C ASP A 136 19.15 29.44 5.04
N TYR A 137 18.91 28.15 4.72
CA TYR A 137 19.62 27.48 3.64
C TYR A 137 19.20 28.03 2.26
N PRO A 138 20.14 28.11 1.29
CA PRO A 138 19.87 28.54 -0.07
C PRO A 138 19.23 27.40 -0.88
N MET A 139 18.05 26.96 -0.44
CA MET A 139 17.25 25.93 -1.11
C MET A 139 16.05 26.56 -1.82
N VAL A 140 15.67 25.99 -2.96
CA VAL A 140 14.49 26.32 -3.76
C VAL A 140 13.53 25.14 -3.69
N LEU A 141 12.28 25.42 -3.36
CA LEU A 141 11.19 24.46 -3.45
C LEU A 141 10.44 24.72 -4.76
N TRP A 142 10.46 23.75 -5.66
CA TRP A 142 9.83 23.87 -6.97
C TRP A 142 8.77 22.79 -7.18
N GLY A 143 7.53 23.22 -7.30
CA GLY A 143 6.39 22.38 -7.61
C GLY A 143 6.40 21.87 -9.05
N VAL A 144 6.22 20.56 -9.22
CA VAL A 144 6.25 19.87 -10.53
C VAL A 144 4.87 19.39 -11.02
N GLU A 145 3.81 19.65 -10.25
CA GLU A 145 2.44 19.28 -10.60
C GLU A 145 1.90 20.12 -11.76
N ASP A 146 1.01 19.53 -12.56
CA ASP A 146 0.16 20.27 -13.49
C ASP A 146 -1.16 20.65 -12.81
N PRO A 147 -1.45 21.94 -12.61
CA PRO A 147 -2.63 22.37 -11.88
C PRO A 147 -3.96 21.93 -12.53
N ALA A 148 -4.02 21.86 -13.86
CA ALA A 148 -5.24 21.48 -14.57
C ALA A 148 -5.47 19.96 -14.44
N LEU A 149 -4.42 19.16 -14.56
CA LEU A 149 -4.52 17.71 -14.38
C LEU A 149 -4.81 17.34 -12.92
N TYR A 150 -4.18 18.03 -11.95
CA TYR A 150 -4.50 17.88 -10.53
C TYR A 150 -5.97 18.18 -10.26
N GLY A 151 -6.48 19.30 -10.78
CA GLY A 151 -7.88 19.68 -10.59
C GLY A 151 -8.85 18.69 -11.20
N LYS A 152 -8.62 18.26 -12.44
CA LYS A 152 -9.41 17.22 -13.12
C LYS A 152 -9.45 15.93 -12.30
N ASN A 153 -8.31 15.47 -11.80
CA ASN A 153 -8.24 14.24 -11.00
C ASN A 153 -8.95 14.39 -9.64
N MET A 154 -8.80 15.55 -8.98
CA MET A 154 -9.44 15.84 -7.70
C MET A 154 -10.97 15.92 -7.81
N GLU A 155 -11.50 16.54 -8.86
CA GLU A 155 -12.94 16.59 -9.11
C GLU A 155 -13.54 15.19 -9.23
N VAL A 156 -12.89 14.31 -9.99
CA VAL A 156 -13.33 12.91 -10.14
C VAL A 156 -13.22 12.17 -8.81
N PHE A 157 -12.11 12.33 -8.08
CA PHE A 157 -11.92 11.72 -6.77
C PHE A 157 -13.04 12.10 -5.79
N LEU A 158 -13.36 13.39 -5.66
CA LEU A 158 -14.42 13.88 -4.77
C LEU A 158 -15.80 13.35 -5.20
N ALA A 159 -16.10 13.37 -6.51
CA ALA A 159 -17.36 12.87 -7.03
C ALA A 159 -17.55 11.36 -6.73
N VAL A 160 -16.49 10.55 -6.88
CA VAL A 160 -16.53 9.12 -6.57
C VAL A 160 -16.63 8.90 -5.06
N GLN A 161 -15.88 9.65 -4.26
CA GLN A 161 -15.92 9.56 -2.79
C GLN A 161 -17.33 9.76 -2.23
N ASP A 162 -18.10 10.70 -2.76
CA ASP A 162 -19.48 10.98 -2.32
C ASP A 162 -20.44 9.79 -2.55
N ARG A 163 -20.13 8.89 -3.50
CA ARG A 163 -20.93 7.70 -3.82
C ARG A 163 -20.24 6.39 -3.47
N GLN A 164 -19.02 6.43 -2.93
CA GLN A 164 -18.17 5.25 -2.79
C GLN A 164 -18.83 4.15 -1.94
N ALA A 165 -19.51 4.52 -0.86
CA ALA A 165 -20.22 3.56 -0.01
C ALA A 165 -21.37 2.85 -0.75
N GLU A 166 -22.13 3.57 -1.57
CA GLU A 166 -23.19 2.98 -2.42
C GLU A 166 -22.59 2.06 -3.49
N LEU A 167 -21.53 2.51 -4.18
CA LEU A 167 -20.86 1.73 -5.22
C LEU A 167 -20.28 0.43 -4.67
N LEU A 168 -19.61 0.47 -3.52
CA LEU A 168 -19.05 -0.70 -2.86
C LEU A 168 -20.14 -1.65 -2.37
N ALA A 169 -21.27 -1.13 -1.88
CA ALA A 169 -22.40 -1.96 -1.49
C ALA A 169 -22.98 -2.74 -2.69
N GLU A 170 -23.15 -2.07 -3.84
CA GLU A 170 -23.66 -2.73 -5.05
C GLU A 170 -22.65 -3.71 -5.67
N SER A 171 -21.35 -3.36 -5.74
CA SER A 171 -20.33 -4.30 -6.21
C SER A 171 -20.18 -5.51 -5.26
N GLY A 172 -20.36 -5.30 -3.96
CA GLY A 172 -20.37 -6.38 -2.96
C GLY A 172 -21.53 -7.35 -3.17
N LYS A 173 -22.73 -6.86 -3.52
CA LYS A 173 -23.86 -7.73 -3.90
C LYS A 173 -23.55 -8.55 -5.15
N LEU A 174 -22.94 -7.93 -6.18
CA LEU A 174 -22.52 -8.63 -7.39
C LEU A 174 -21.52 -9.75 -7.07
N LYS A 175 -20.52 -9.46 -6.25
CA LYS A 175 -19.54 -10.46 -5.76
C LYS A 175 -20.23 -11.59 -4.98
N ALA A 176 -21.21 -11.28 -4.14
CA ALA A 176 -21.97 -12.27 -3.40
C ALA A 176 -22.83 -13.17 -4.32
N LEU A 177 -23.42 -12.62 -5.39
CA LEU A 177 -24.13 -13.40 -6.41
C LEU A 177 -23.18 -14.40 -7.11
N ILE A 178 -22.01 -13.93 -7.53
CA ILE A 178 -20.98 -14.78 -8.15
C ILE A 178 -20.53 -15.88 -7.18
N ALA A 179 -20.30 -15.53 -5.91
CA ALA A 179 -19.89 -16.50 -4.90
C ALA A 179 -20.95 -17.56 -4.59
N GLY A 180 -22.23 -17.22 -4.75
CA GLY A 180 -23.34 -18.17 -4.62
C GLY A 180 -23.32 -19.28 -5.68
N LEU A 181 -22.68 -19.07 -6.82
CA LEU A 181 -22.57 -20.06 -7.90
C LEU A 181 -21.40 -21.03 -7.69
N TYR A 182 -20.44 -20.71 -6.81
CA TYR A 182 -19.26 -21.56 -6.60
C TYR A 182 -19.60 -22.99 -6.20
N PRO A 183 -20.47 -23.26 -5.19
CA PRO A 183 -20.75 -24.63 -4.74
C PRO A 183 -21.47 -25.49 -5.79
N GLU A 184 -22.18 -24.85 -6.72
CA GLU A 184 -22.98 -25.53 -7.75
C GLU A 184 -22.13 -25.89 -8.97
N ILE A 185 -21.13 -25.06 -9.32
CA ILE A 185 -20.36 -25.20 -10.57
C ILE A 185 -18.94 -25.75 -10.34
N TYR A 186 -18.31 -25.45 -9.20
CA TYR A 186 -16.92 -25.87 -8.94
C TYR A 186 -16.83 -27.27 -8.36
N THR A 187 -15.75 -27.97 -8.70
CA THR A 187 -15.37 -29.18 -7.97
C THR A 187 -14.93 -28.82 -6.55
N PRO A 188 -14.90 -29.78 -5.59
CA PRO A 188 -14.42 -29.50 -4.23
C PRO A 188 -13.04 -28.84 -4.17
N GLU A 189 -12.11 -29.26 -5.02
CA GLU A 189 -10.75 -28.73 -5.10
C GLU A 189 -10.72 -27.29 -5.62
N LEU A 190 -11.47 -26.99 -6.68
CA LEU A 190 -11.56 -25.65 -7.24
C LEU A 190 -12.29 -24.68 -6.29
N LEU A 191 -13.32 -25.16 -5.59
CA LEU A 191 -14.01 -24.40 -4.54
C LEU A 191 -13.08 -24.05 -3.37
N GLU A 192 -12.23 -24.99 -2.95
CA GLU A 192 -11.23 -24.74 -1.91
C GLU A 192 -10.20 -23.70 -2.35
N LEU A 193 -9.67 -23.81 -3.58
CA LEU A 193 -8.78 -22.82 -4.16
C LEU A 193 -9.43 -21.42 -4.23
N GLN A 194 -10.69 -21.34 -4.68
CA GLN A 194 -11.44 -20.09 -4.75
C GLN A 194 -11.55 -19.44 -3.37
N LYS A 195 -11.96 -20.20 -2.34
CA LYS A 195 -12.07 -19.69 -0.96
C LYS A 195 -10.74 -19.17 -0.41
N LYS A 196 -9.64 -19.85 -0.70
CA LYS A 196 -8.30 -19.42 -0.28
C LYS A 196 -7.84 -18.16 -1.01
N THR A 197 -8.20 -18.02 -2.29
CA THR A 197 -7.96 -16.80 -3.08
C THR A 197 -8.76 -15.62 -2.52
N ASP A 198 -10.05 -15.81 -2.26
CA ASP A 198 -10.89 -14.74 -1.69
C ASP A 198 -10.42 -14.33 -0.28
N ALA A 199 -9.98 -15.28 0.55
CA ALA A 199 -9.42 -14.99 1.88
C ALA A 199 -8.07 -14.24 1.81
N PHE A 200 -7.23 -14.56 0.81
CA PHE A 200 -5.99 -13.82 0.56
C PHE A 200 -6.27 -12.38 0.14
N ASP A 201 -7.21 -12.20 -0.80
CA ASP A 201 -7.60 -10.87 -1.29
C ASP A 201 -8.26 -10.02 -0.18
N ALA A 202 -8.95 -10.66 0.77
CA ALA A 202 -9.52 -10.02 1.95
C ALA A 202 -8.47 -9.69 3.03
N GLY A 203 -7.21 -10.14 2.88
CA GLY A 203 -6.15 -9.99 3.88
C GLY A 203 -6.27 -10.94 5.08
N GLU A 204 -7.17 -11.92 5.02
CA GLU A 204 -7.40 -12.92 6.06
C GLU A 204 -6.40 -14.09 5.98
N LEU A 205 -5.82 -14.33 4.80
CA LEU A 205 -4.80 -15.34 4.56
C LEU A 205 -3.42 -14.69 4.36
N PRO A 206 -2.40 -14.99 5.19
CA PRO A 206 -1.06 -14.44 5.01
C PRO A 206 -0.40 -14.89 3.69
N PHE A 207 0.44 -14.02 3.12
CA PHE A 207 1.13 -14.26 1.84
C PHE A 207 1.84 -15.62 1.74
N ILE A 208 2.65 -15.98 2.74
CA ILE A 208 3.38 -17.26 2.74
C ILE A 208 2.44 -18.46 2.81
N GLU A 209 1.29 -18.32 3.47
CA GLU A 209 0.27 -19.37 3.52
C GLU A 209 -0.44 -19.52 2.18
N TYR A 210 -0.74 -18.41 1.50
CA TYR A 210 -1.34 -18.47 0.17
C TYR A 210 -0.40 -19.08 -0.87
N VAL A 211 0.89 -18.70 -0.88
CA VAL A 211 1.91 -19.35 -1.72
C VAL A 211 1.98 -20.85 -1.45
N ARG A 212 1.88 -21.27 -0.18
CA ARG A 212 1.83 -22.70 0.20
C ARG A 212 0.62 -23.40 -0.40
N VAL A 213 -0.56 -22.80 -0.30
CA VAL A 213 -1.80 -23.33 -0.88
C VAL A 213 -1.62 -23.55 -2.38
N LEU A 214 -1.13 -22.56 -3.11
CA LEU A 214 -0.90 -22.67 -4.56
C LEU A 214 0.11 -23.78 -4.90
N VAL A 215 1.20 -23.90 -4.13
CA VAL A 215 2.19 -24.97 -4.33
C VAL A 215 1.57 -26.35 -4.06
N GLN A 216 0.74 -26.49 -3.02
CA GLN A 216 0.03 -27.75 -2.71
C GLN A 216 -0.89 -28.18 -3.85
N PHE A 217 -1.71 -27.25 -4.36
CA PHE A 217 -2.59 -27.53 -5.51
C PHE A 217 -1.80 -27.81 -6.80
N SER A 218 -0.60 -27.22 -6.96
CA SER A 218 0.26 -27.51 -8.11
C SER A 218 0.86 -28.92 -8.07
N GLY A 219 0.90 -29.60 -6.92
CA GLY A 219 1.33 -30.98 -6.79
C GLY A 219 2.85 -31.24 -6.73
N ARG A 220 3.73 -30.30 -7.10
CA ARG A 220 5.21 -30.43 -6.93
C ARG A 220 5.98 -29.08 -6.87
N PRO A 221 7.10 -28.99 -6.13
CA PRO A 221 7.97 -27.79 -6.10
C PRO A 221 8.61 -27.42 -7.45
N GLU A 222 8.80 -28.38 -8.35
CA GLU A 222 9.32 -28.15 -9.71
C GLU A 222 8.38 -27.31 -10.61
N ASN A 223 7.11 -27.14 -10.22
CA ASN A 223 6.17 -26.26 -10.90
C ASN A 223 6.44 -24.77 -10.66
N LEU A 224 7.39 -24.44 -9.77
CA LEU A 224 7.86 -23.07 -9.57
C LEU A 224 8.97 -22.67 -10.56
N ALA A 225 9.39 -23.53 -11.49
CA ALA A 225 10.48 -23.23 -12.42
C ALA A 225 10.24 -21.98 -13.28
N GLY A 226 8.97 -21.62 -13.54
CA GLY A 226 8.58 -20.38 -14.24
C GLY A 226 8.43 -19.14 -13.35
N PHE A 227 8.66 -19.27 -12.05
CA PHE A 227 8.37 -18.26 -11.02
C PHE A 227 9.59 -18.09 -10.10
N PRO A 228 10.70 -17.49 -10.58
CA PRO A 228 11.98 -17.50 -9.89
C PRO A 228 11.97 -16.82 -8.51
N HIS A 229 11.13 -15.81 -8.29
CA HIS A 229 11.04 -15.14 -6.99
C HIS A 229 10.22 -15.97 -6.01
N LEU A 230 9.06 -16.47 -6.45
CA LEU A 230 8.27 -17.42 -5.66
C LEU A 230 9.04 -18.70 -5.38
N GLN A 231 9.86 -19.20 -6.31
CA GLN A 231 10.71 -20.37 -6.10
C GLN A 231 11.73 -20.11 -5.00
N LYS A 232 12.40 -18.94 -5.01
CA LYS A 232 13.34 -18.57 -3.95
C LYS A 232 12.64 -18.44 -2.60
N ILE A 233 11.50 -17.76 -2.56
CA ILE A 233 10.70 -17.59 -1.35
C ILE A 233 10.20 -18.95 -0.86
N ALA A 234 9.70 -19.81 -1.74
CA ALA A 234 9.21 -21.14 -1.42
C ALA A 234 10.33 -22.05 -0.92
N ALA A 235 11.48 -22.07 -1.59
CA ALA A 235 12.64 -22.85 -1.20
C ALA A 235 13.20 -22.39 0.16
N MET A 236 13.32 -21.07 0.35
CA MET A 236 13.65 -20.49 1.66
C MET A 236 12.56 -20.82 2.66
N ALA A 237 11.29 -20.83 2.24
CA ALA A 237 10.13 -21.09 3.08
C ALA A 237 9.91 -22.55 3.50
N GLY A 238 10.83 -23.44 3.11
CA GLY A 238 10.64 -24.87 3.33
C GLY A 238 9.42 -25.42 2.59
N LEU A 239 9.00 -24.85 1.47
CA LEU A 239 7.98 -25.47 0.62
C LEU A 239 8.64 -26.62 -0.16
N GLY A 240 8.50 -27.82 0.41
CA GLY A 240 9.31 -29.02 0.16
C GLY A 240 9.73 -29.74 1.46
N GLY A 241 9.59 -29.05 2.59
CA GLY A 241 9.85 -29.48 3.97
C GLY A 241 9.55 -28.31 4.91
N THR A 242 8.33 -28.26 5.44
CA THR A 242 7.66 -27.17 6.19
C THR A 242 8.56 -26.21 6.97
N PHE A 243 8.29 -24.90 6.86
CA PHE A 243 8.42 -24.00 8.01
C PHE A 243 7.38 -24.34 9.06
N ASP A 244 7.88 -24.90 10.14
CA ASP A 244 7.15 -25.09 11.38
C ASP A 244 7.20 -23.76 12.16
N ILE A 245 6.08 -23.02 12.16
CA ILE A 245 5.96 -21.72 12.83
C ILE A 245 6.19 -21.89 14.34
N GLU A 246 5.71 -22.97 14.93
CA GLU A 246 5.93 -23.26 16.35
C GLU A 246 7.42 -23.44 16.62
N LYS A 247 8.12 -24.13 15.71
CA LYS A 247 9.57 -24.29 15.76
C LYS A 247 10.32 -22.99 15.50
N ILE A 248 9.87 -22.12 14.59
CA ILE A 248 10.46 -20.78 14.37
C ILE A 248 10.33 -19.94 15.65
N GLN A 249 9.14 -19.90 16.24
CA GLN A 249 8.92 -19.16 17.49
C GLN A 249 9.72 -19.78 18.64
N PHE A 250 9.81 -21.11 18.70
CA PHE A 250 10.64 -21.82 19.68
C PHE A 250 12.13 -21.50 19.52
N GLU A 251 12.67 -21.60 18.30
CA GLU A 251 14.05 -21.27 17.95
C GLU A 251 14.34 -19.80 18.25
N LYS A 252 13.42 -18.88 17.89
CA LYS A 252 13.51 -17.44 18.19
C LYS A 252 13.56 -17.20 19.69
N ASN A 253 12.63 -17.77 20.45
CA ASN A 253 12.58 -17.62 21.90
C ASN A 253 13.80 -18.25 22.59
N ALA A 254 14.30 -19.37 22.08
CA ALA A 254 15.53 -20.00 22.58
C ALA A 254 16.76 -19.12 22.31
N LEU A 255 16.84 -18.51 21.11
CA LEU A 255 17.90 -17.60 20.74
C LEU A 255 17.89 -16.33 21.60
N VAL A 256 16.71 -15.74 21.80
CA VAL A 256 16.48 -14.60 22.69
C VAL A 256 16.97 -14.92 24.10
N ARG A 257 16.53 -16.05 24.68
CA ARG A 257 16.97 -16.47 26.03
C ARG A 257 18.50 -16.58 26.14
N ARG A 258 19.16 -17.20 25.15
CA ARG A 258 20.62 -17.34 25.13
C ARG A 258 21.32 -15.98 25.02
N LEU A 259 20.78 -15.06 24.23
CA LEU A 259 21.30 -13.71 24.10
C LEU A 259 21.15 -12.91 25.40
N THR A 260 19.99 -12.98 26.07
CA THR A 260 19.78 -12.30 27.37
C THR A 260 20.74 -12.80 28.45
N GLN A 261 21.20 -14.05 28.38
CA GLN A 261 22.19 -14.62 29.30
C GLN A 261 23.63 -14.16 29.02
N THR A 262 23.91 -13.67 27.82
CA THR A 262 25.27 -13.36 27.36
C THR A 262 25.51 -11.84 27.21
N MET A 263 24.47 -11.10 26.82
CA MET A 263 24.53 -9.66 26.58
C MET A 263 24.19 -8.86 27.85
N THR A 264 24.69 -7.63 27.93
CA THR A 264 24.24 -6.69 28.97
C THR A 264 22.84 -6.19 28.68
N ARG A 265 22.11 -5.79 29.73
CA ARG A 265 20.75 -5.25 29.62
C ARG A 265 20.63 -4.09 28.62
N PRO A 266 21.53 -3.07 28.60
CA PRO A 266 21.47 -2.00 27.60
C PRO A 266 21.82 -2.44 26.16
N GLU A 267 22.58 -3.51 25.98
CA GLU A 267 22.82 -4.08 24.64
C GLU A 267 21.60 -4.85 24.15
N PHE A 268 20.93 -5.58 25.03
CA PHE A 268 19.71 -6.32 24.69
C PHE A 268 18.53 -5.39 24.42
N GLU A 269 18.35 -4.33 25.22
CA GLU A 269 17.32 -3.30 25.00
C GLU A 269 17.46 -2.60 23.64
N ARG A 270 18.67 -2.56 23.05
CA ARG A 270 18.92 -2.05 21.69
C ARG A 270 18.49 -3.00 20.57
N LEU A 271 18.25 -4.29 20.88
CA LEU A 271 17.67 -5.25 19.94
C LEU A 271 16.15 -5.18 19.90
N ALA A 272 15.52 -4.69 20.97
CA ALA A 272 14.08 -4.53 21.04
C ALA A 272 13.62 -3.42 20.08
N LEU A 273 12.53 -3.67 19.36
CA LEU A 273 11.86 -2.63 18.59
C LEU A 273 10.99 -1.78 19.52
N PRO A 274 10.92 -0.46 19.32
CA PRO A 274 9.94 0.37 20.00
C PRO A 274 8.54 0.09 19.43
N GLY A 275 7.67 -0.55 20.23
CA GLY A 275 6.23 -0.67 19.95
C GLY A 275 5.73 -2.07 19.56
N GLU A 276 4.52 -2.41 20.03
CA GLU A 276 3.78 -3.65 19.74
C GLU A 276 3.06 -3.62 18.39
N THR A 277 3.71 -3.14 17.32
CA THR A 277 3.15 -3.23 15.97
C THR A 277 3.89 -4.29 15.18
N ALA A 278 3.27 -5.47 15.06
CA ALA A 278 3.75 -6.61 14.31
C ALA A 278 3.48 -6.44 12.81
N ASP A 279 4.14 -5.48 12.16
CA ASP A 279 4.22 -5.47 10.71
C ASP A 279 5.44 -6.28 10.21
N ALA A 280 5.38 -6.73 8.95
CA ALA A 280 6.43 -7.59 8.38
C ALA A 280 7.79 -6.88 8.26
N ALA A 281 7.81 -5.54 8.16
CA ALA A 281 9.04 -4.75 8.08
C ALA A 281 9.77 -4.71 9.43
N SER A 282 9.01 -4.51 10.50
CA SER A 282 9.45 -4.59 11.88
C SER A 282 9.95 -6.00 12.21
N GLU A 283 9.20 -7.05 11.84
CA GLU A 283 9.64 -8.42 12.09
C GLU A 283 10.99 -8.74 11.43
N GLN A 284 11.23 -8.30 10.19
CA GLN A 284 12.51 -8.48 9.55
C GLN A 284 13.64 -7.71 10.26
N GLU A 285 13.45 -6.42 10.57
CA GLU A 285 14.48 -5.63 11.24
C GLU A 285 14.87 -6.26 12.59
N TYR A 286 13.88 -6.75 13.33
CA TYR A 286 14.11 -7.48 14.57
C TYR A 286 14.91 -8.75 14.33
N LEU A 287 14.52 -9.56 13.34
CA LEU A 287 15.23 -10.80 13.01
C LEU A 287 16.65 -10.55 12.50
N GLU A 288 16.89 -9.50 11.71
CA GLU A 288 18.23 -9.11 11.27
C GLU A 288 19.10 -8.72 12.46
N LYS A 289 18.61 -7.86 13.36
CA LYS A 289 19.33 -7.48 14.59
C LYS A 289 19.59 -8.68 15.49
N LEU A 290 18.58 -9.52 15.69
CA LEU A 290 18.65 -10.71 16.55
C LEU A 290 19.66 -11.72 16.01
N THR A 291 19.61 -12.02 14.71
CA THR A 291 20.53 -12.97 14.06
C THR A 291 21.95 -12.42 13.98
N ALA A 292 22.14 -11.12 13.75
CA ALA A 292 23.44 -10.48 13.81
C ALA A 292 24.04 -10.51 15.23
N ALA A 293 23.23 -10.22 16.25
CA ALA A 293 23.64 -10.32 17.65
C ALA A 293 23.99 -11.77 18.03
N ALA A 294 23.18 -12.74 17.62
CA ALA A 294 23.48 -14.16 17.81
C ALA A 294 24.83 -14.54 17.19
N LYS A 295 25.08 -14.19 15.93
CA LYS A 295 26.35 -14.46 15.25
C LYS A 295 27.54 -13.82 15.96
N ARG A 296 27.36 -12.62 16.53
CA ARG A 296 28.38 -11.87 17.27
C ARG A 296 28.68 -12.44 18.67
N TYR A 297 27.66 -12.73 19.47
CA TYR A 297 27.81 -13.09 20.89
C TYR A 297 27.81 -14.61 21.14
N LEU A 298 27.14 -15.39 20.29
CA LEU A 298 26.96 -16.83 20.45
C LEU A 298 27.74 -17.66 19.40
N GLY A 299 28.38 -17.00 18.44
CA GLY A 299 29.16 -17.63 17.36
C GLY A 299 28.39 -17.79 16.06
N LYS A 300 29.12 -18.03 14.96
CA LYS A 300 28.59 -18.02 13.58
C LYS A 300 27.45 -19.01 13.34
N ASP A 301 27.50 -20.18 13.99
CA ASP A 301 26.52 -21.27 13.80
C ASP A 301 25.37 -21.23 14.83
N SER A 302 25.22 -20.11 15.54
CA SER A 302 24.20 -19.94 16.59
C SER A 302 22.78 -19.79 16.06
N VAL A 303 22.64 -19.47 14.77
CA VAL A 303 21.37 -19.41 14.04
C VAL A 303 21.43 -20.47 12.95
N SER A 304 20.45 -21.38 12.94
CA SER A 304 20.31 -22.43 11.93
C SER A 304 18.86 -22.92 11.94
N GLY A 305 18.49 -23.77 10.97
CA GLY A 305 17.16 -24.38 10.93
C GLY A 305 16.10 -23.45 10.35
N ASN A 306 14.90 -23.44 10.95
CA ASN A 306 13.73 -22.76 10.37
C ASN A 306 13.84 -21.24 10.52
N LEU A 307 14.40 -20.76 11.64
CA LEU A 307 14.55 -19.34 11.91
C LEU A 307 15.48 -18.63 10.92
N GLU A 308 16.61 -19.25 10.57
CA GLU A 308 17.56 -18.67 9.60
C GLU A 308 16.93 -18.58 8.21
N ALA A 309 16.29 -19.67 7.79
CA ALA A 309 15.61 -19.72 6.51
C ALA A 309 14.43 -18.72 6.44
N TYR A 310 13.68 -18.53 7.54
CA TYR A 310 12.59 -17.54 7.61
C TYR A 310 13.11 -16.11 7.50
N ALA A 311 14.19 -15.78 8.22
CA ALA A 311 14.84 -14.49 8.12
C ALA A 311 15.37 -14.21 6.70
N HIS A 312 15.92 -15.22 6.03
CA HIS A 312 16.35 -15.11 4.62
C HIS A 312 15.17 -14.88 3.66
N ALA A 313 14.05 -15.58 3.85
CA ALA A 313 12.85 -15.41 3.02
C ALA A 313 12.33 -13.97 3.10
N LEU A 314 12.19 -13.42 4.31
CA LEU A 314 11.77 -12.03 4.52
C LEU A 314 12.74 -11.04 3.86
N ALA A 315 14.05 -11.24 4.01
CA ALA A 315 15.06 -10.39 3.41
C ALA A 315 15.02 -10.39 1.86
N VAL A 316 14.70 -11.53 1.23
CA VAL A 316 14.49 -11.60 -0.22
C VAL A 316 13.20 -10.89 -0.62
N MET A 317 12.11 -11.07 0.13
CA MET A 317 10.85 -10.38 -0.13
C MET A 317 11.02 -8.85 -0.12
N GLN A 318 11.74 -8.28 0.86
CA GLN A 318 11.99 -6.84 0.91
C GLN A 318 12.81 -6.30 -0.26
N LYS A 319 13.69 -7.13 -0.85
CA LYS A 319 14.54 -6.74 -1.99
C LYS A 319 13.88 -6.99 -3.34
N THR A 320 12.83 -7.80 -3.37
CA THR A 320 12.11 -8.13 -4.59
C THR A 320 11.12 -7.04 -4.90
N ASP A 321 11.00 -6.69 -6.18
CA ASP A 321 9.96 -5.77 -6.61
C ASP A 321 8.56 -6.38 -6.33
N PRO A 322 7.70 -5.73 -5.51
CA PRO A 322 6.37 -6.25 -5.24
C PRO A 322 5.55 -6.52 -6.50
N GLU A 323 5.64 -5.66 -7.53
CA GLU A 323 4.88 -5.88 -8.77
C GLU A 323 5.30 -7.18 -9.48
N VAL A 324 6.60 -7.46 -9.51
CA VAL A 324 7.14 -8.69 -10.10
C VAL A 324 6.70 -9.89 -9.28
N LEU A 325 6.76 -9.80 -7.96
CA LEU A 325 6.40 -10.89 -7.05
C LEU A 325 4.90 -11.22 -7.11
N PHE A 326 4.04 -10.21 -7.00
CA PHE A 326 2.59 -10.39 -7.11
C PHE A 326 2.20 -10.81 -8.54
N GLY A 327 2.90 -10.34 -9.57
CA GLY A 327 2.72 -10.82 -10.95
C GLY A 327 3.13 -12.28 -11.15
N GLU A 328 4.11 -12.80 -10.41
CA GLU A 328 4.37 -14.25 -10.34
C GLU A 328 3.26 -14.99 -9.60
N LEU A 329 2.75 -14.43 -8.51
CA LEU A 329 1.68 -15.02 -7.69
C LEU A 329 0.38 -15.18 -8.49
N THR A 330 -0.07 -14.14 -9.17
CA THR A 330 -1.26 -14.18 -10.03
C THR A 330 -1.11 -15.24 -11.12
N ARG A 331 0.01 -15.23 -11.86
CA ARG A 331 0.27 -16.22 -12.92
C ARG A 331 0.33 -17.67 -12.39
N LEU A 332 0.83 -17.87 -11.17
CA LEU A 332 0.80 -19.19 -10.52
C LEU A 332 -0.63 -19.60 -10.17
N CYS A 333 -1.42 -18.70 -9.58
CA CYS A 333 -2.82 -18.93 -9.28
C CYS A 333 -3.60 -19.31 -10.55
N ASP A 334 -3.43 -18.56 -11.64
CA ASP A 334 -4.09 -18.82 -12.91
C ASP A 334 -3.70 -20.17 -13.50
N ALA A 335 -2.42 -20.52 -13.44
CA ALA A 335 -1.93 -21.81 -13.92
C ALA A 335 -2.52 -22.98 -13.11
N VAL A 336 -2.59 -22.83 -11.78
CA VAL A 336 -3.20 -23.82 -10.88
C VAL A 336 -4.71 -23.93 -11.15
N ALA A 337 -5.43 -22.82 -11.20
CA ALA A 337 -6.86 -22.80 -11.48
C ALA A 337 -7.15 -23.43 -12.86
N ALA A 338 -6.38 -23.09 -13.89
CA ALA A 338 -6.52 -23.66 -15.23
C ALA A 338 -6.34 -25.18 -15.26
N SER A 339 -5.51 -25.74 -14.38
CA SER A 339 -5.33 -27.20 -14.25
C SER A 339 -6.50 -27.91 -13.56
N LEU A 340 -7.25 -27.19 -12.72
CA LEU A 340 -8.42 -27.72 -12.00
C LEU A 340 -9.73 -27.55 -12.79
N MET A 341 -9.81 -26.54 -13.65
CA MET A 341 -11.01 -26.25 -14.45
C MET A 341 -11.18 -27.21 -15.64
N GLN A 342 -12.25 -27.99 -15.62
CA GLN A 342 -12.57 -29.02 -16.62
C GLN A 342 -13.65 -28.58 -17.62
N THR A 343 -14.58 -27.73 -17.19
CA THR A 343 -15.74 -27.32 -18.00
C THR A 343 -15.69 -25.85 -18.43
N GLY A 344 -16.45 -25.49 -19.48
CA GLY A 344 -16.61 -24.09 -19.88
C GLY A 344 -17.28 -23.24 -18.81
N ALA A 345 -18.25 -23.80 -18.06
CA ALA A 345 -18.92 -23.12 -16.96
C ALA A 345 -17.95 -22.74 -15.83
N GLN A 346 -17.05 -23.65 -15.46
CA GLN A 346 -16.02 -23.39 -14.45
C GLN A 346 -15.07 -22.26 -14.89
N LYS A 347 -14.64 -22.26 -16.15
CA LYS A 347 -13.79 -21.19 -16.72
C LYS A 347 -14.49 -19.84 -16.72
N ASN A 348 -15.76 -19.81 -17.12
CA ASN A 348 -16.53 -18.58 -17.16
C ASN A 348 -16.76 -18.02 -15.75
N LEU A 349 -17.09 -18.88 -14.77
CA LEU A 349 -17.30 -18.45 -13.40
C LEU A 349 -16.02 -17.93 -12.74
N TRP A 350 -14.87 -18.57 -13.00
CA TRP A 350 -13.57 -18.10 -12.51
C TRP A 350 -13.23 -16.71 -13.05
N ALA A 351 -13.40 -16.53 -14.37
CA ALA A 351 -13.17 -15.23 -15.02
C ALA A 351 -14.12 -14.14 -14.48
N LEU A 352 -15.39 -14.46 -14.23
CA LEU A 352 -16.35 -13.52 -13.62
C LEU A 352 -15.95 -13.14 -12.18
N ALA A 353 -15.48 -14.10 -11.39
CA ALA A 353 -15.02 -13.84 -10.02
C ALA A 353 -13.82 -12.88 -10.01
N GLU A 354 -12.84 -13.08 -10.89
CA GLU A 354 -11.67 -12.21 -11.03
C GLU A 354 -12.04 -10.80 -11.47
N LYS A 355 -12.88 -10.69 -12.50
CA LYS A 355 -13.40 -9.40 -12.95
C LYS A 355 -14.20 -8.69 -11.86
N GLY A 356 -14.97 -9.44 -11.06
CA GLY A 356 -15.80 -8.91 -9.98
C GLY A 356 -14.96 -8.31 -8.86
N ARG A 357 -13.87 -8.97 -8.49
CA ARG A 357 -12.86 -8.42 -7.55
C ARG A 357 -12.20 -7.16 -8.10
N THR A 358 -11.87 -7.16 -9.39
CA THR A 358 -11.28 -5.99 -10.06
C THR A 358 -12.25 -4.80 -10.08
N LEU A 359 -13.54 -5.02 -10.33
CA LEU A 359 -14.57 -3.97 -10.24
C LEU A 359 -14.72 -3.40 -8.83
N GLU A 360 -14.75 -4.26 -7.80
CA GLU A 360 -14.82 -3.80 -6.42
C GLU A 360 -13.62 -2.90 -6.06
N LYS A 361 -12.41 -3.28 -6.49
CA LYS A 361 -11.21 -2.44 -6.35
C LYS A 361 -11.31 -1.14 -7.15
N LEU A 362 -11.87 -1.18 -8.37
CA LEU A 362 -12.08 0.00 -9.20
C LEU A 362 -12.98 1.01 -8.50
N PHE A 363 -14.16 0.60 -8.03
CA PHE A 363 -15.10 1.46 -7.30
C PHE A 363 -14.55 1.90 -5.94
N GLY A 364 -13.69 1.07 -5.34
CA GLY A 364 -12.94 1.41 -4.13
C GLY A 364 -11.78 2.39 -4.34
N LEU A 365 -11.43 2.74 -5.58
CA LEU A 365 -10.22 3.49 -5.94
C LEU A 365 -8.92 2.82 -5.42
N LYS A 366 -8.86 1.49 -5.47
CA LYS A 366 -7.78 0.64 -4.91
C LYS A 366 -7.03 -0.20 -5.96
N LEU A 367 -7.23 0.04 -7.25
CA LEU A 367 -6.48 -0.69 -8.29
C LEU A 367 -5.01 -0.32 -8.26
N VAL A 368 -4.16 -1.31 -8.48
CA VAL A 368 -2.75 -1.09 -8.80
C VAL A 368 -2.58 -0.85 -10.31
N PRO A 369 -1.46 -0.25 -10.77
CA PRO A 369 -1.26 0.07 -12.19
C PRO A 369 -1.44 -1.12 -13.13
N ALA A 370 -0.94 -2.30 -12.75
CA ALA A 370 -1.06 -3.52 -13.54
C ALA A 370 -2.53 -3.97 -13.72
N GLU A 371 -3.38 -3.82 -12.70
CA GLU A 371 -4.81 -4.17 -12.78
C GLU A 371 -5.56 -3.18 -13.67
N PHE A 372 -5.22 -1.89 -13.59
CA PHE A 372 -5.81 -0.88 -14.47
C PHE A 372 -5.46 -1.13 -15.95
N GLU A 373 -4.25 -1.57 -16.27
CA GLU A 373 -3.87 -1.96 -17.64
C GLU A 373 -4.69 -3.12 -18.19
N VAL A 374 -5.12 -4.07 -17.34
CA VAL A 374 -5.98 -5.18 -17.75
C VAL A 374 -7.33 -4.65 -18.24
N ILE A 375 -7.89 -3.66 -17.53
CA ILE A 375 -9.13 -3.00 -17.91
C ILE A 375 -8.95 -2.21 -19.21
N GLU A 376 -7.87 -1.45 -19.35
CA GLU A 376 -7.62 -0.67 -20.58
C GLU A 376 -7.46 -1.54 -21.83
N LYS A 377 -6.88 -2.74 -21.67
CA LYS A 377 -6.74 -3.70 -22.78
C LYS A 377 -8.06 -4.37 -23.15
N ASN A 378 -8.99 -4.51 -22.21
CA ASN A 378 -10.26 -5.21 -22.39
C ASN A 378 -11.44 -4.42 -21.78
N PRO A 379 -11.72 -3.19 -22.22
CA PRO A 379 -12.72 -2.33 -21.58
C PRO A 379 -14.13 -2.93 -21.62
N GLU A 380 -14.44 -3.61 -22.74
CA GLU A 380 -15.71 -4.27 -22.97
C GLU A 380 -16.05 -5.34 -21.92
N ASP A 381 -15.04 -5.98 -21.33
CA ASP A 381 -15.25 -7.01 -20.30
C ASP A 381 -15.82 -6.45 -19.00
N PHE A 382 -15.73 -5.13 -18.82
CA PHE A 382 -16.17 -4.41 -17.62
C PHE A 382 -17.45 -3.61 -17.87
N HIS A 383 -18.00 -3.61 -19.07
CA HIS A 383 -19.29 -2.97 -19.35
C HIS A 383 -20.43 -3.76 -18.69
N MET A 384 -21.20 -3.13 -17.81
CA MET A 384 -22.19 -3.80 -16.94
C MET A 384 -23.31 -4.52 -17.70
N ASP A 385 -23.65 -4.07 -18.90
CA ASP A 385 -24.60 -4.71 -19.81
C ASP A 385 -24.16 -6.13 -20.22
N ARG A 386 -22.85 -6.40 -20.24
CA ARG A 386 -22.29 -7.71 -20.58
C ARG A 386 -22.21 -8.70 -19.43
N TRP A 387 -22.62 -8.30 -18.22
CA TRP A 387 -22.53 -9.16 -17.03
C TRP A 387 -23.79 -9.99 -16.82
N ARG A 388 -24.94 -9.49 -17.27
CA ARG A 388 -26.24 -10.12 -17.05
C ARG A 388 -26.34 -11.47 -17.76
N GLU A 389 -26.12 -11.50 -19.07
CA GLU A 389 -26.27 -12.72 -19.87
C GLU A 389 -25.35 -13.86 -19.40
N PRO A 390 -24.04 -13.66 -19.13
CA PRO A 390 -23.20 -14.72 -18.57
C PRO A 390 -23.68 -15.25 -17.22
N LEU A 391 -24.13 -14.38 -16.32
CA LEU A 391 -24.64 -14.79 -15.00
C LEU A 391 -25.97 -15.54 -15.10
N GLU A 392 -26.86 -15.11 -16.00
CA GLU A 392 -28.13 -15.79 -16.30
C GLU A 392 -27.85 -17.18 -16.91
N ASN A 393 -26.98 -17.26 -17.92
CA ASN A 393 -26.61 -18.53 -18.57
C ASN A 393 -25.99 -19.53 -17.60
N LEU A 394 -25.13 -19.08 -16.67
CA LEU A 394 -24.55 -19.94 -15.63
C LEU A 394 -25.60 -20.39 -14.60
N SER A 395 -26.61 -19.58 -14.33
CA SER A 395 -27.69 -19.92 -13.40
C SER A 395 -28.71 -20.89 -14.04
N GLU A 396 -29.06 -20.66 -15.31
CA GLU A 396 -30.05 -21.47 -16.04
C GLU A 396 -29.50 -22.83 -16.50
N GLY A 397 -28.22 -22.89 -16.92
CA GLY A 397 -27.59 -24.11 -17.41
C GLY A 397 -27.54 -25.26 -16.38
N GLU A 398 -27.61 -24.93 -15.10
CA GLU A 398 -27.58 -25.89 -13.97
C GLU A 398 -28.97 -26.09 -13.33
N GLY A 399 -30.03 -25.47 -13.86
CA GLY A 399 -31.38 -25.53 -13.26
C GLY A 399 -31.49 -24.84 -11.89
N ILE A 400 -30.57 -23.92 -11.59
CA ILE A 400 -30.54 -23.15 -10.35
C ILE A 400 -31.63 -22.07 -10.46
N VAL A 401 -32.83 -22.38 -9.98
CA VAL A 401 -33.82 -21.34 -9.66
C VAL A 401 -33.22 -20.52 -8.52
N SER A 402 -32.70 -19.34 -8.83
CA SER A 402 -32.20 -18.39 -7.84
C SER A 402 -33.34 -18.05 -6.85
N SER A 403 -33.43 -18.79 -5.76
CA SER A 403 -34.37 -18.49 -4.68
C SER A 403 -33.71 -17.52 -3.70
N PRO A 404 -34.38 -16.44 -3.27
CA PRO A 404 -33.85 -15.52 -2.26
C PRO A 404 -33.62 -16.17 -0.88
N ALA A 405 -34.07 -17.41 -0.67
CA ALA A 405 -34.11 -18.04 0.64
C ALA A 405 -32.73 -18.38 1.27
N GLY A 406 -31.63 -18.29 0.49
CA GLY A 406 -30.27 -18.38 1.02
C GLY A 406 -29.64 -17.01 1.38
N PHE A 407 -30.25 -15.91 0.93
CA PHE A 407 -29.76 -14.55 1.14
C PHE A 407 -30.33 -13.95 2.43
N SER A 408 -29.76 -14.32 3.58
CA SER A 408 -29.97 -13.56 4.83
C SER A 408 -28.82 -12.57 5.05
N LEU A 409 -28.90 -11.40 4.41
CA LEU A 409 -28.13 -10.23 4.85
C LEU A 409 -28.83 -9.64 6.08
N ASN A 410 -28.24 -9.80 7.26
CA ASN A 410 -28.60 -8.93 8.38
C ASN A 410 -27.99 -7.54 8.15
N GLN A 411 -28.66 -6.50 8.65
CA GLN A 411 -28.40 -5.07 8.38
C GLN A 411 -26.99 -4.55 8.78
N HIS A 412 -26.06 -5.43 9.17
CA HIS A 412 -24.70 -5.11 9.62
C HIS A 412 -23.59 -6.04 9.10
N GLY A 413 -23.83 -6.94 8.14
CA GLY A 413 -22.73 -7.57 7.38
C GLY A 413 -21.79 -8.54 8.13
N GLU A 414 -22.22 -9.21 9.20
CA GLU A 414 -21.41 -10.26 9.86
C GLU A 414 -21.94 -11.69 9.60
N VAL A 415 -21.01 -12.63 9.36
CA VAL A 415 -21.27 -14.07 9.15
C VAL A 415 -21.22 -14.82 10.48
N ARG A 416 -22.29 -15.53 10.87
CA ARG A 416 -22.24 -16.48 12.01
C ARG A 416 -21.73 -17.85 11.57
N GLY A 417 -20.73 -18.37 12.28
CA GLY A 417 -20.26 -19.76 12.18
C GLY A 417 -21.28 -20.80 12.69
N PRO A 418 -21.08 -22.09 12.39
CA PRO A 418 -22.06 -23.14 12.65
C PRO A 418 -22.25 -23.39 14.16
N MET A 419 -23.51 -23.46 14.58
CA MET A 419 -23.90 -23.94 15.91
C MET A 419 -23.41 -25.38 16.12
N LYS A 420 -22.57 -25.60 17.14
CA LYS A 420 -22.24 -26.95 17.62
C LYS A 420 -23.51 -27.65 18.14
N PRO A 421 -23.73 -28.94 17.82
CA PRO A 421 -24.74 -29.73 18.51
C PRO A 421 -24.29 -29.98 19.95
N SER A 422 -25.13 -29.62 20.92
CA SER A 422 -24.87 -29.86 22.34
C SER A 422 -24.97 -31.37 22.63
N SER A 423 -23.82 -32.01 22.76
CA SER A 423 -23.70 -33.35 23.35
C SER A 423 -23.73 -33.25 24.87
N SER A 424 -24.79 -33.76 25.49
CA SER A 424 -24.82 -34.11 26.92
C SER A 424 -23.81 -35.21 27.23
N PRO A 425 -23.11 -35.17 28.38
CA PRO A 425 -22.64 -36.36 29.06
C PRO A 425 -23.51 -36.66 30.30
N ASN A 426 -23.60 -37.96 30.57
CA ASN A 426 -24.52 -38.64 31.47
C ASN A 426 -24.03 -38.68 32.93
N ALA A 427 -24.97 -38.77 33.89
CA ALA A 427 -24.87 -39.35 35.25
C ALA A 427 -23.82 -38.74 36.23
N SER A 428 -24.03 -38.52 37.52
CA SER A 428 -24.88 -39.17 38.55
C SER A 428 -24.75 -38.44 39.92
N VAL A 429 -25.85 -38.39 40.70
CA VAL A 429 -25.93 -38.42 42.19
C VAL A 429 -25.39 -37.25 43.03
N GLY A 430 -26.31 -36.61 43.77
CA GLY A 430 -26.02 -35.71 44.89
C GLY A 430 -27.23 -34.85 45.28
N ASP A 431 -28.12 -35.42 46.09
CA ASP A 431 -29.31 -34.83 46.73
C ASP A 431 -28.93 -33.78 47.82
N PRO A 432 -29.88 -33.19 48.58
CA PRO A 432 -30.64 -31.96 48.32
C PRO A 432 -30.25 -30.81 49.27
N ASP A 433 -30.60 -29.56 48.94
CA ASP A 433 -31.12 -28.70 50.01
C ASP A 433 -32.05 -27.57 49.53
N SER A 434 -32.97 -27.31 50.43
CA SER A 434 -34.18 -26.52 50.45
C SER A 434 -34.03 -25.00 50.26
N GLY A 435 -35.10 -24.35 49.79
CA GLY A 435 -35.48 -23.05 50.37
C GLY A 435 -36.07 -21.96 49.47
N LEU A 436 -37.37 -21.71 49.70
CA LEU A 436 -38.01 -20.38 49.80
C LEU A 436 -38.54 -19.64 48.54
N LEU A 437 -39.87 -19.69 48.45
CA LEU A 437 -40.85 -18.58 48.59
C LEU A 437 -41.55 -17.95 47.36
N LEU A 438 -42.88 -17.99 47.49
CA LEU A 438 -43.99 -17.46 46.68
C LEU A 438 -44.28 -15.97 46.94
N SER A 439 -44.84 -15.27 45.94
CA SER A 439 -46.09 -14.47 46.03
C SER A 439 -46.48 -14.02 44.60
N ALA A 440 -47.65 -14.37 44.04
CA ALA A 440 -49.04 -13.93 44.27
C ALA A 440 -49.41 -12.64 43.51
N GLY A 441 -50.52 -12.69 42.74
CA GLY A 441 -51.14 -11.52 42.09
C GLY A 441 -52.14 -11.87 40.99
N ASP A 442 -53.41 -12.01 41.38
CA ASP A 442 -54.60 -12.40 40.63
C ASP A 442 -55.22 -11.26 39.79
N GLY A 443 -56.09 -11.55 38.82
CA GLY A 443 -56.70 -10.51 37.96
C GLY A 443 -57.66 -10.95 36.83
N SER A 444 -58.64 -11.79 37.16
CA SER A 444 -60.04 -11.85 36.66
C SER A 444 -60.51 -11.35 35.25
N VAL A 445 -61.04 -12.31 34.47
CA VAL A 445 -62.42 -12.47 33.91
C VAL A 445 -63.06 -11.38 32.99
N LEU A 446 -63.44 -11.74 31.73
CA LEU A 446 -64.85 -11.89 31.27
C LEU A 446 -65.02 -12.14 29.75
N ARG A 447 -65.88 -13.14 29.47
CA ARG A 447 -66.36 -13.68 28.19
C ARG A 447 -67.30 -12.73 27.43
N ARG A 448 -67.40 -12.92 26.09
CA ARG A 448 -68.71 -13.11 25.41
C ARG A 448 -68.58 -13.89 24.10
N LYS A 449 -69.62 -14.70 23.83
CA LYS A 449 -69.80 -15.81 22.88
C LYS A 449 -70.40 -15.37 21.52
N ILE A 450 -69.97 -16.01 20.40
CA ILE A 450 -70.70 -16.83 19.36
C ILE A 450 -71.94 -16.19 18.63
N PRO A 451 -72.39 -16.53 17.36
CA PRO A 451 -72.11 -17.68 16.46
C PRO A 451 -71.92 -17.40 14.94
N GLY A 452 -71.59 -18.46 14.18
CA GLY A 452 -71.99 -18.62 12.77
C GLY A 452 -71.26 -19.75 12.04
N GLU A 453 -71.84 -20.95 12.03
CA GLU A 453 -71.47 -22.03 11.10
C GLU A 453 -71.99 -21.72 9.69
N ASP A 454 -71.20 -22.02 8.66
CA ASP A 454 -71.74 -22.65 7.45
C ASP A 454 -70.66 -23.45 6.70
N LYS A 455 -70.99 -24.71 6.41
CA LYS A 455 -70.22 -25.62 5.55
C LYS A 455 -70.95 -25.70 4.21
N ASN A 456 -70.28 -25.39 3.09
CA ASN A 456 -70.32 -26.28 1.91
C ASN A 456 -69.40 -25.85 0.77
N ASN A 457 -68.45 -26.76 0.48
CA ASN A 457 -68.08 -27.34 -0.81
C ASN A 457 -68.33 -26.52 -2.12
N GLY A 458 -67.25 -26.17 -2.82
CA GLY A 458 -67.29 -25.70 -4.21
C GLY A 458 -65.89 -25.62 -4.82
N ARG A 459 -65.60 -26.52 -5.77
CA ARG A 459 -64.41 -26.50 -6.64
C ARG A 459 -64.22 -25.11 -7.26
N GLU A 460 -63.07 -24.48 -7.04
CA GLU A 460 -62.58 -23.41 -7.93
C GLU A 460 -61.06 -23.47 -8.13
N LYS A 461 -60.73 -23.87 -9.37
CA LYS A 461 -59.61 -23.43 -10.22
C LYS A 461 -58.30 -23.08 -9.51
N THR A 462 -57.33 -23.95 -9.71
CA THR A 462 -55.89 -23.69 -9.65
C THR A 462 -55.52 -22.48 -10.52
N GLY A 463 -55.65 -21.28 -9.95
CA GLY A 463 -54.96 -20.10 -10.41
C GLY A 463 -53.50 -20.27 -10.06
N VAL A 464 -52.68 -20.57 -11.06
CA VAL A 464 -51.22 -20.42 -10.98
C VAL A 464 -50.97 -18.94 -10.67
N ASN A 465 -50.78 -18.64 -9.39
CA ASN A 465 -50.34 -17.31 -8.96
C ASN A 465 -48.86 -17.20 -9.37
N ARG A 466 -48.63 -16.75 -10.60
CA ARG A 466 -47.33 -16.25 -11.08
C ARG A 466 -47.00 -14.97 -10.31
N GLN A 467 -46.66 -15.10 -9.04
CA GLN A 467 -45.92 -14.07 -8.34
C GLN A 467 -44.48 -14.27 -8.77
N ALA A 468 -44.02 -13.38 -9.67
CA ALA A 468 -42.73 -13.43 -10.31
C ALA A 468 -41.60 -13.69 -9.30
N ASN A 469 -40.91 -14.82 -9.45
CA ASN A 469 -39.61 -15.06 -8.82
C ASN A 469 -38.68 -13.95 -9.31
N LYS A 470 -38.38 -12.96 -8.46
CA LYS A 470 -37.30 -12.01 -8.72
C LYS A 470 -35.99 -12.80 -8.76
N THR A 471 -35.27 -12.69 -9.86
CA THR A 471 -33.96 -13.34 -9.99
C THR A 471 -33.00 -12.68 -9.00
N GLY A 472 -31.99 -13.40 -8.49
CA GLY A 472 -30.97 -12.79 -7.61
C GLY A 472 -30.28 -11.58 -8.25
N LEU A 473 -30.22 -11.55 -9.58
CA LEU A 473 -29.70 -10.46 -10.41
C LEU A 473 -30.45 -9.12 -10.25
N ASP A 474 -31.75 -9.16 -9.94
CA ASP A 474 -32.56 -7.94 -9.75
C ASP A 474 -32.21 -7.19 -8.44
N ALA A 475 -31.39 -7.80 -7.57
CA ALA A 475 -30.92 -7.18 -6.33
C ALA A 475 -29.72 -6.24 -6.52
N VAL A 476 -28.99 -6.36 -7.64
CA VAL A 476 -27.84 -5.52 -7.99
C VAL A 476 -28.28 -4.37 -8.88
N ASN A 477 -27.92 -3.15 -8.49
CA ASN A 477 -28.16 -1.96 -9.31
C ASN A 477 -27.09 -1.81 -10.41
N PHE A 478 -27.23 -2.57 -11.50
CA PHE A 478 -26.32 -2.51 -12.65
C PHE A 478 -26.30 -1.13 -13.33
N ASP A 479 -27.41 -0.39 -13.29
CA ASP A 479 -27.49 0.96 -13.87
C ASP A 479 -26.56 1.93 -13.12
N LEU A 480 -26.56 1.89 -11.78
CA LEU A 480 -25.64 2.69 -10.96
C LEU A 480 -24.18 2.34 -11.25
N LEU A 481 -23.85 1.05 -11.29
CA LEU A 481 -22.48 0.61 -11.59
C LEU A 481 -22.06 1.07 -13.01
N SER A 482 -22.97 0.98 -13.98
CA SER A 482 -22.71 1.39 -15.37
C SER A 482 -22.54 2.91 -15.51
N GLU A 483 -23.31 3.69 -14.76
CA GLU A 483 -23.23 5.16 -14.75
C GLU A 483 -21.87 5.63 -14.19
N TRP A 484 -21.38 4.98 -13.13
CA TRP A 484 -20.18 5.40 -12.42
C TRP A 484 -18.89 4.77 -12.92
N LEU A 485 -18.97 3.66 -13.67
CA LEU A 485 -17.80 2.98 -14.24
C LEU A 485 -16.88 3.96 -15.01
N PRO A 486 -17.37 4.78 -15.97
CA PRO A 486 -16.49 5.70 -16.70
C PRO A 486 -15.80 6.72 -15.79
N ARG A 487 -16.49 7.22 -14.76
CA ARG A 487 -15.91 8.19 -13.80
C ARG A 487 -14.80 7.57 -12.98
N CYS A 488 -14.99 6.34 -12.50
CA CYS A 488 -13.94 5.61 -11.80
C CYS A 488 -12.74 5.35 -12.71
N LEU A 489 -12.95 5.03 -13.99
CA LEU A 489 -11.84 4.87 -14.95
C LEU A 489 -11.10 6.20 -15.21
N ASP A 490 -11.83 7.30 -15.32
CA ASP A 490 -11.24 8.63 -15.53
C ASP A 490 -10.36 9.09 -14.36
N PHE A 491 -10.62 8.61 -13.14
CA PHE A 491 -9.72 8.82 -12.00
C PHE A 491 -8.33 8.25 -12.29
N TYR A 492 -8.24 6.99 -12.73
CA TYR A 492 -6.95 6.35 -13.02
C TYR A 492 -6.28 6.92 -14.27
N ARG A 493 -7.06 7.24 -15.33
CA ARG A 493 -6.52 7.91 -16.53
C ARG A 493 -5.90 9.26 -16.20
N SER A 494 -6.62 10.09 -15.44
CA SER A 494 -6.12 11.40 -15.03
C SER A 494 -4.95 11.29 -14.05
N ALA A 495 -4.90 10.28 -13.18
CA ALA A 495 -3.74 10.01 -12.34
C ALA A 495 -2.48 9.67 -13.19
N ARG A 496 -2.62 8.83 -14.23
CA ARG A 496 -1.52 8.55 -15.18
C ARG A 496 -1.07 9.79 -15.94
N GLU A 497 -2.01 10.62 -16.41
CA GLU A 497 -1.70 11.90 -17.07
C GLU A 497 -0.89 12.84 -16.13
N ARG A 498 -1.27 12.90 -14.84
CA ARG A 498 -0.53 13.67 -13.81
C ARG A 498 0.88 13.12 -13.61
N GLU A 499 1.02 11.81 -13.46
CA GLU A 499 2.34 11.16 -13.31
C GLU A 499 3.28 11.53 -14.47
N ASP A 500 2.81 11.42 -15.71
CA ASP A 500 3.59 11.79 -16.90
C ASP A 500 3.94 13.28 -16.94
N ALA A 501 3.05 14.16 -16.47
CA ALA A 501 3.33 15.59 -16.36
C ALA A 501 4.39 15.89 -15.30
N ILE A 502 4.28 15.28 -14.12
CA ILE A 502 5.25 15.40 -13.02
C ILE A 502 6.64 14.98 -13.50
N ILE A 503 6.77 13.81 -14.16
CA ILE A 503 8.05 13.32 -14.68
C ILE A 503 8.65 14.33 -15.67
N ARG A 504 7.85 14.83 -16.63
CA ARG A 504 8.32 15.80 -17.62
C ARG A 504 8.77 17.11 -16.99
N HIS A 505 7.99 17.66 -16.06
CA HIS A 505 8.31 18.91 -15.38
C HIS A 505 9.56 18.76 -14.48
N ALA A 506 9.65 17.67 -13.73
CA ALA A 506 10.81 17.36 -12.90
C ALA A 506 12.08 17.21 -13.75
N ALA A 507 12.03 16.46 -14.84
CA ALA A 507 13.17 16.31 -15.75
C ALA A 507 13.62 17.67 -16.32
N ALA A 508 12.68 18.53 -16.73
CA ALA A 508 13.00 19.87 -17.21
C ALA A 508 13.70 20.74 -16.15
N GLN A 509 13.29 20.64 -14.88
CA GLN A 509 13.91 21.38 -13.78
C GLN A 509 15.29 20.83 -13.38
N ILE A 510 15.48 19.50 -13.42
CA ILE A 510 16.79 18.87 -13.21
C ILE A 510 17.77 19.30 -14.30
N GLU A 511 17.30 19.41 -15.54
CA GLU A 511 18.10 19.93 -16.65
C GLU A 511 18.44 21.42 -16.52
N ALA A 512 17.44 22.26 -16.23
CA ALA A 512 17.64 23.70 -16.09
C ALA A 512 18.47 24.10 -14.85
N GLY A 513 18.32 23.39 -13.73
CA GLY A 513 18.94 23.76 -12.45
C GLY A 513 20.45 23.52 -12.39
N GLY A 514 21.01 22.68 -13.27
CA GLY A 514 22.45 22.38 -13.29
C GLY A 514 23.01 21.72 -12.01
N ASN A 515 22.14 21.31 -11.07
CA ASN A 515 22.55 20.71 -9.80
C ASN A 515 22.99 19.26 -10.01
N ALA A 516 24.14 18.89 -9.43
CA ALA A 516 24.62 17.51 -9.46
C ALA A 516 23.70 16.56 -8.66
N VAL A 517 23.06 17.07 -7.60
CA VAL A 517 22.09 16.35 -6.77
C VAL A 517 20.81 17.17 -6.68
N THR A 518 19.68 16.54 -6.99
CA THR A 518 18.33 17.09 -6.84
C THR A 518 17.51 16.13 -5.97
N ALA A 519 16.59 16.65 -5.16
CA ALA A 519 15.63 15.82 -4.44
C ALA A 519 14.24 15.98 -5.06
N LEU A 520 13.45 14.92 -5.12
CA LEU A 520 12.02 14.96 -5.46
C LEU A 520 11.26 14.29 -4.31
N ILE A 521 10.35 15.05 -3.71
CA ILE A 521 9.44 14.58 -2.67
C ILE A 521 8.16 14.14 -3.37
N ALA A 522 7.82 12.87 -3.24
CA ALA A 522 6.72 12.25 -3.94
C ALA A 522 6.01 11.22 -3.06
N GLY A 523 4.70 11.05 -3.30
CA GLY A 523 3.90 10.02 -2.65
C GLY A 523 4.48 8.62 -2.91
N GLY A 524 4.42 7.76 -1.89
CA GLY A 524 4.99 6.40 -1.95
C GLY A 524 4.46 5.53 -3.11
N PHE A 525 3.26 5.83 -3.61
CA PHE A 525 2.63 5.10 -4.72
C PHE A 525 3.33 5.33 -6.07
N HIS A 526 3.77 6.56 -6.35
CA HIS A 526 4.37 6.93 -7.63
C HIS A 526 5.86 6.60 -7.74
N THR A 527 6.52 6.33 -6.60
CA THR A 527 7.97 6.31 -6.51
C THR A 527 8.64 5.28 -7.42
N GLN A 528 8.03 4.11 -7.63
CA GLN A 528 8.61 3.06 -8.48
C GLN A 528 8.59 3.44 -9.96
N ILE A 529 7.47 4.02 -10.42
CA ILE A 529 7.33 4.51 -11.80
C ILE A 529 8.31 5.65 -12.03
N PHE A 530 8.42 6.60 -11.09
CA PHE A 530 9.40 7.68 -11.14
C PHE A 530 10.82 7.15 -11.20
N GLU A 531 11.19 6.21 -10.32
CA GLU A 531 12.52 5.60 -10.31
C GLU A 531 12.86 5.00 -11.67
N LYS A 532 11.96 4.19 -12.23
CA LYS A 532 12.16 3.57 -13.55
C LYS A 532 12.33 4.62 -14.64
N LYS A 533 11.43 5.60 -14.72
CA LYS A 533 11.41 6.62 -15.78
C LYS A 533 12.63 7.54 -15.72
N PHE A 534 13.08 7.93 -14.53
CA PHE A 534 14.29 8.75 -14.37
C PHE A 534 15.58 7.95 -14.64
N LYS A 535 15.63 6.66 -14.29
CA LYS A 535 16.72 5.77 -14.70
C LYS A 535 16.80 5.62 -16.22
N GLU A 536 15.66 5.45 -16.90
CA GLU A 536 15.57 5.41 -18.37
C GLU A 536 16.07 6.71 -19.03
N GLN A 537 15.91 7.85 -18.34
CA GLN A 537 16.46 9.16 -18.76
C GLN A 537 17.95 9.34 -18.42
N GLY A 538 18.61 8.32 -17.88
CA GLY A 538 20.05 8.34 -17.58
C GLY A 538 20.42 8.98 -16.24
N LEU A 539 19.45 9.26 -15.36
CA LEU A 539 19.72 9.75 -14.00
C LEU A 539 20.14 8.61 -13.08
N HIS A 540 21.06 8.92 -12.16
CA HIS A 540 21.32 8.03 -11.03
C HIS A 540 20.26 8.27 -9.95
N VAL A 541 19.40 7.28 -9.70
CA VAL A 541 18.29 7.42 -8.75
C VAL A 541 18.60 6.72 -7.43
N VAL A 542 18.31 7.40 -6.32
CA VAL A 542 18.34 6.87 -4.94
C VAL A 542 16.99 7.11 -4.30
N THR A 543 16.32 6.06 -3.88
CA THR A 543 15.01 6.11 -3.22
C THR A 543 15.20 6.01 -1.72
N VAL A 544 14.67 6.99 -0.99
CA VAL A 544 14.79 7.13 0.47
C VAL A 544 13.41 7.14 1.08
N THR A 545 13.22 6.32 2.11
CA THR A 545 12.00 6.30 2.91
C THR A 545 12.33 6.88 4.28
N PRO A 546 11.66 7.97 4.71
CA PRO A 546 11.77 8.49 6.07
C PRO A 546 11.40 7.42 7.09
N LYS A 547 12.01 7.49 8.26
CA LYS A 547 11.61 6.62 9.37
C LYS A 547 10.19 6.99 9.81
N PHE A 548 9.35 5.98 9.99
CA PHE A 548 8.00 6.14 10.53
C PHE A 548 7.71 5.07 11.58
N SER A 549 6.90 5.40 12.58
CA SER A 549 6.32 4.44 13.51
C SER A 549 4.95 4.01 12.99
N ALA A 550 4.64 2.72 13.00
CA ALA A 550 3.30 2.25 12.65
C ALA A 550 2.28 2.81 13.64
N GLY A 551 1.40 3.68 13.15
CA GLY A 551 0.31 4.28 13.92
C GLY A 551 -1.04 3.71 13.49
N ASP A 552 -2.12 4.32 13.98
CA ASP A 552 -3.47 4.03 13.49
C ASP A 552 -3.61 4.49 12.03
N LEU A 553 -3.53 3.54 11.09
CA LEU A 553 -3.60 3.78 9.65
C LEU A 553 -4.93 4.42 9.23
N GLN A 554 -6.03 4.08 9.91
CA GLN A 554 -7.35 4.66 9.61
C GLN A 554 -7.39 6.12 10.05
N ALA A 555 -6.91 6.43 11.26
CA ALA A 555 -6.85 7.80 11.74
C ALA A 555 -5.93 8.68 10.87
N GLN A 556 -4.82 8.12 10.38
CA GLN A 556 -3.93 8.80 9.44
C GLN A 556 -4.60 9.07 8.09
N HIS A 557 -5.34 8.09 7.55
CA HIS A 557 -6.12 8.25 6.33
C HIS A 557 -7.22 9.31 6.48
N ASP A 558 -7.97 9.28 7.59
CA ASP A 558 -9.03 10.25 7.87
C ASP A 558 -8.47 11.67 8.03
N PHE A 559 -7.30 11.80 8.69
CA PHE A 559 -6.60 13.07 8.80
C PHE A 559 -6.14 13.59 7.44
N TYR A 560 -5.60 12.71 6.59
CA TYR A 560 -5.23 13.05 5.23
C TYR A 560 -6.43 13.54 4.40
N LEU A 561 -7.55 12.81 4.43
CA LEU A 561 -8.79 13.23 3.75
C LEU A 561 -9.29 14.58 4.25
N LYS A 562 -9.22 14.83 5.56
CA LYS A 562 -9.57 16.13 6.15
C LYS A 562 -8.68 17.24 5.61
N VAL A 563 -7.36 17.03 5.57
CA VAL A 563 -6.40 18.02 5.05
C VAL A 563 -6.68 18.29 3.57
N LEU A 564 -6.86 17.24 2.75
CA LEU A 564 -7.20 17.38 1.32
C LEU A 564 -8.47 18.20 1.11
N LYS A 565 -9.57 17.83 1.79
CA LYS A 565 -10.86 18.53 1.66
C LYS A 565 -10.79 19.98 2.15
N THR A 566 -9.95 20.27 3.14
CA THR A 566 -9.77 21.64 3.67
C THR A 566 -8.90 22.50 2.76
N LYS A 567 -7.85 21.92 2.16
CA LYS A 567 -6.93 22.64 1.26
C LYS A 567 -7.54 22.86 -0.14
N TRP A 568 -8.46 22.01 -0.58
CA TRP A 568 -9.10 22.13 -1.88
C TRP A 568 -10.07 23.33 -1.93
N GLN A 569 -9.83 24.26 -2.85
CA GLN A 569 -10.65 25.47 -3.06
C GLN A 569 -11.47 25.45 -4.37
N GLY A 570 -11.47 24.33 -5.10
CA GLY A 570 -12.13 24.17 -6.41
C GLY A 570 -11.21 24.46 -7.60
N ALA A 571 -11.46 23.79 -8.73
CA ALA A 571 -10.59 23.85 -9.92
C ALA A 571 -10.50 25.25 -10.54
N ASP A 572 -11.55 26.07 -10.44
CA ASP A 572 -11.62 27.42 -10.99
C ASP A 572 -10.69 28.44 -10.29
N THR A 573 -10.12 28.08 -9.14
CA THR A 573 -9.19 28.95 -8.40
C THR A 573 -7.72 28.70 -8.72
N VAL A 574 -7.43 27.66 -9.53
CA VAL A 574 -6.06 27.21 -9.83
C VAL A 574 -5.50 27.97 -11.04
N SER A 575 -5.26 29.27 -10.88
CA SER A 575 -4.54 30.06 -11.89
C SER A 575 -3.02 29.88 -11.70
N PRO A 576 -2.24 29.63 -12.76
CA PRO A 576 -0.78 29.65 -12.66
C PRO A 576 -0.34 31.07 -12.28
N LYS A 577 0.38 31.22 -11.16
CA LYS A 577 1.11 32.48 -10.90
C LYS A 577 2.08 32.68 -12.06
N PRO A 578 2.12 33.87 -12.69
CA PRO A 578 3.02 34.12 -13.80
C PRO A 578 4.46 33.91 -13.34
N ALA A 579 5.23 33.19 -14.16
CA ALA A 579 6.64 32.92 -13.92
C ALA A 579 7.38 34.24 -13.61
N ALA A 580 7.95 34.33 -12.41
CA ALA A 580 8.89 35.40 -12.12
C ALA A 580 10.08 35.24 -13.08
N ASN A 581 10.23 36.20 -13.99
CA ASN A 581 11.37 36.28 -14.91
C ASN A 581 12.67 36.29 -14.08
N LEU A 582 13.40 35.17 -14.05
CA LEU A 582 14.70 34.99 -13.39
C LEU A 582 15.85 35.76 -14.09
N ASN A 583 15.58 36.94 -14.68
CA ASN A 583 16.55 37.69 -15.46
C ASN A 583 16.59 39.20 -15.18
N GLN A 584 16.21 39.63 -13.97
CA GLN A 584 16.51 41.00 -13.50
C GLN A 584 16.98 40.98 -12.05
N GLY A 585 18.30 40.88 -11.89
CA GLY A 585 18.97 40.94 -10.59
C GLY A 585 20.49 41.00 -10.72
N ARG A 586 21.00 41.74 -11.72
CA ARG A 586 22.35 42.32 -11.67
C ARG A 586 22.17 43.81 -11.40
N ILE A 587 22.58 44.26 -10.22
CA ILE A 587 23.51 45.37 -9.95
C ILE A 587 24.01 45.17 -8.52
#